data_AF-A0A969WVW3-F1
#
_entry.id   AF-A0A969WVW3-F1
#
_cell.length_a   1.000
_cell.length_b   1.000
_cell.length_c   1.000
_cell.angle_alpha   90.00
_cell.angle_beta   90.00
_cell.angle_gamma   90.00
#
_symmetry.space_group_name_H-M   'P 1'
#
loop_
_entity.id
_entity.type
_entity.pdbx_description
1 polymer ?
#
loop_
_entity_poly.entity_id
_entity_poly.type
_entity_poly.pdbx_seq_one_letter_code
_entity_poly.pdbx_strand_id
1 'polypeptide(L)'
;MSLFETIIIAIVEGLTEFLPVSSTGHMIIAQALLGVESTEFVKAFTVNIQFGANLSVLVLYWKRFFQSWDFYLKLFIAFLPAAIIGLLFIDYIDALLESVLVVAIMLVVGGVFMLFVDKWFNKPVTNQEIGWKRALKIGFWQCIAMIPGVSRSMAT
;
A
#
# COMPACT_ATOMS: atom_id res chain seq x y z
N MET A 1 19.43 -11.11 -10.98
CA MET A 1 18.35 -11.70 -10.19
C MET A 1 18.10 -13.12 -10.67
N SER A 2 18.18 -14.12 -9.78
CA SER A 2 17.92 -15.52 -10.08
C SER A 2 16.44 -15.89 -9.97
N LEU A 3 16.04 -17.07 -10.50
CA LEU A 3 14.67 -17.57 -10.36
C LEU A 3 14.30 -17.77 -8.89
N PHE A 4 15.24 -18.19 -8.06
CA PHE A 4 15.04 -18.35 -6.63
C PHE A 4 14.73 -17.02 -5.95
N GLU A 5 15.55 -15.99 -6.18
CA GLU A 5 15.31 -14.63 -5.66
C GLU A 5 13.96 -14.10 -6.13
N THR A 6 13.62 -14.31 -7.41
CA THR A 6 12.35 -13.89 -8.02
C THR A 6 11.16 -14.47 -7.26
N ILE A 7 11.18 -15.78 -6.98
CA ILE A 7 10.10 -16.47 -6.28
C ILE A 7 9.94 -15.94 -4.86
N ILE A 8 11.04 -15.80 -4.12
CA ILE A 8 10.99 -15.30 -2.74
C ILE A 8 10.45 -13.88 -2.69
N ILE A 9 10.98 -12.98 -3.53
CA ILE A 9 10.56 -11.59 -3.61
C ILE A 9 9.07 -11.49 -4.00
N ALA A 10 8.60 -12.30 -4.95
CA ALA A 10 7.19 -12.33 -5.35
C ALA A 10 6.25 -12.86 -4.24
N ILE A 11 6.69 -13.84 -3.45
CA ILE A 11 5.94 -14.33 -2.29
C ILE A 11 5.84 -13.25 -1.22
N VAL A 12 6.94 -12.56 -0.92
CA VAL A 12 6.97 -11.47 0.05
C VAL A 12 5.97 -10.39 -0.35
N GLU A 13 6.02 -9.93 -1.60
CA GLU A 13 5.07 -8.96 -2.15
C GLU A 13 3.62 -9.43 -1.99
N GLY A 14 3.29 -10.63 -2.49
CA GLY A 14 1.92 -11.15 -2.47
C GLY A 14 1.36 -11.32 -1.06
N LEU A 15 2.19 -11.64 -0.06
CA LEU A 15 1.78 -11.75 1.33
C LEU A 15 1.60 -10.38 2.02
N THR A 16 2.41 -9.38 1.65
CA THR A 16 2.52 -8.14 2.42
C THR A 16 1.74 -6.97 1.83
N GLU A 17 1.36 -6.99 0.55
CA GLU A 17 0.70 -5.87 -0.12
C GLU A 17 -0.64 -5.47 0.52
N PHE A 18 -1.44 -6.45 0.92
CA PHE A 18 -2.77 -6.20 1.49
C PHE A 18 -2.80 -6.25 3.02
N LEU A 19 -1.75 -6.75 3.67
CA LEU A 19 -1.62 -6.72 5.13
C LEU A 19 -1.12 -5.35 5.59
N PRO A 20 -1.52 -4.87 6.79
CA PRO A 20 -1.09 -3.57 7.32
C PRO A 20 0.35 -3.60 7.85
N VAL A 21 1.30 -4.01 7.00
CA VAL A 21 2.71 -4.27 7.37
C VAL A 21 3.74 -3.63 6.41
N SER A 22 3.29 -2.94 5.36
CA SER A 22 4.11 -2.33 4.30
C SER A 22 4.94 -3.33 3.48
N SER A 23 4.47 -3.60 2.25
CA SER A 23 5.20 -4.38 1.24
C SER A 23 6.54 -3.75 0.88
N THR A 24 6.59 -2.44 0.64
CA THR A 24 7.83 -1.71 0.31
C THR A 24 8.96 -1.97 1.31
N GLY A 25 8.67 -1.93 2.61
CA GLY A 25 9.68 -2.19 3.64
C GLY A 25 10.15 -3.64 3.65
N HIS A 26 9.23 -4.60 3.55
CA HIS A 26 9.57 -6.02 3.51
C HIS A 26 10.37 -6.39 2.25
N MET A 27 10.07 -5.73 1.13
CA MET A 27 10.77 -5.91 -0.14
C MET A 27 12.22 -5.43 -0.08
N ILE A 28 12.47 -4.26 0.51
CA ILE A 28 13.83 -3.74 0.74
C ILE A 28 14.64 -4.70 1.63
N ILE A 29 14.03 -5.19 2.71
CA ILE A 29 14.68 -6.15 3.62
C ILE A 29 14.96 -7.48 2.91
N ALA A 30 14.00 -8.03 2.18
CA ALA A 30 14.14 -9.30 1.48
C ALA A 30 15.25 -9.22 0.41
N GLN A 31 15.31 -8.14 -0.36
CA GLN A 31 16.37 -7.91 -1.35
C GLN A 31 17.74 -7.81 -0.69
N ALA A 32 17.86 -7.07 0.41
CA ALA A 32 19.10 -6.94 1.14
C ALA A 32 19.59 -8.30 1.71
N LEU A 33 18.67 -9.11 2.27
CA LEU A 33 19.00 -10.44 2.78
C LEU A 33 19.42 -11.43 1.69
N LEU A 34 18.84 -11.29 0.49
CA LEU A 34 19.19 -12.11 -0.68
C LEU A 34 20.43 -11.59 -1.42
N GLY A 35 21.00 -10.44 -1.02
CA GLY A 35 22.13 -9.80 -1.71
C GLY A 35 21.79 -9.29 -3.11
N VAL A 36 20.51 -8.97 -3.36
CA VAL A 36 20.05 -8.45 -4.66
C VAL A 36 20.32 -6.94 -4.71
N GLU A 37 21.19 -6.53 -5.63
CA GLU A 37 21.49 -5.11 -5.84
C GLU A 37 20.27 -4.36 -6.39
N SER A 38 20.08 -3.13 -5.92
CA SER A 38 18.99 -2.22 -6.33
C SER A 38 19.23 -1.60 -7.72
N THR A 39 19.31 -2.45 -8.74
CA THR A 39 19.39 -2.04 -10.15
C THR A 39 18.05 -1.50 -10.64
N GLU A 40 18.06 -0.74 -11.74
CA GLU A 40 16.83 -0.26 -12.41
C GLU A 40 15.90 -1.42 -12.80
N PHE A 41 16.48 -2.55 -13.21
CA PHE A 41 15.73 -3.79 -13.47
C PHE A 41 15.00 -4.30 -12.22
N VAL A 42 15.67 -4.33 -11.06
CA VAL A 42 15.06 -4.81 -9.81
C VAL A 42 13.95 -3.86 -9.36
N LYS A 43 14.16 -2.54 -9.46
CA LYS A 43 13.10 -1.54 -9.21
C LYS A 43 11.89 -1.78 -10.11
N ALA A 44 12.08 -1.90 -11.42
CA ALA A 44 11.01 -2.19 -12.37
C ALA A 44 10.32 -3.54 -12.08
N PHE A 45 11.08 -4.57 -11.72
CA PHE A 45 10.55 -5.87 -11.33
C PHE A 45 9.62 -5.77 -10.11
N THR A 46 10.04 -5.05 -9.05
CA THR A 46 9.22 -4.87 -7.85
C THR A 46 7.89 -4.17 -8.12
N VAL A 47 7.88 -3.18 -9.00
CA VAL A 47 6.64 -2.52 -9.44
C VAL A 47 5.78 -3.47 -10.26
N ASN A 48 6.37 -4.28 -11.13
CA ASN A 48 5.63 -5.21 -11.98
C ASN A 48 4.96 -6.34 -11.21
N ILE A 49 5.58 -6.88 -10.16
CA ILE A 49 4.98 -7.96 -9.38
C ILE A 49 3.77 -7.51 -8.54
N GLN A 50 3.71 -6.22 -8.15
CA GLN A 50 2.52 -5.62 -7.53
C GLN A 50 1.29 -5.74 -8.42
N PHE A 51 1.47 -5.74 -9.76
CA PHE A 51 0.36 -6.00 -10.67
C PHE A 51 -0.25 -7.39 -10.44
N GLY A 52 0.58 -8.41 -10.18
CA GLY A 52 0.11 -9.75 -9.83
C GLY A 52 -0.67 -9.78 -8.51
N ALA A 53 -0.19 -9.06 -7.49
CA ALA A 53 -0.92 -8.89 -6.23
C ALA A 53 -2.28 -8.21 -6.47
N ASN A 54 -2.33 -7.11 -7.21
CA ASN A 54 -3.58 -6.41 -7.56
C ASN A 54 -4.55 -7.28 -8.37
N LEU A 55 -4.03 -8.11 -9.28
CA LEU A 55 -4.85 -9.04 -10.04
C LEU A 55 -5.52 -10.09 -9.13
N SER A 56 -4.87 -10.49 -8.04
CA SER A 56 -5.48 -11.41 -7.06
C SER A 56 -6.75 -10.82 -6.44
N VAL A 57 -6.79 -9.52 -6.16
CA VAL A 57 -7.98 -8.81 -5.64
C VAL A 57 -9.08 -8.74 -6.69
N LEU A 58 -8.72 -8.47 -7.96
CA LEU A 58 -9.67 -8.48 -9.08
C LEU A 58 -10.33 -9.86 -9.23
N VAL A 59 -9.55 -10.94 -9.15
CA VAL A 59 -10.08 -12.31 -9.24
C VAL A 59 -10.93 -12.66 -8.02
N LEU A 60 -10.43 -12.40 -6.81
CA LEU A 60 -11.13 -12.71 -5.56
C LEU A 60 -12.48 -11.98 -5.44
N TYR A 61 -12.52 -10.72 -5.87
CA TYR A 61 -13.70 -9.87 -5.78
C TYR A 61 -14.38 -9.63 -7.12
N TRP A 62 -14.14 -10.45 -8.15
CA TRP A 62 -14.62 -10.26 -9.52
C TRP A 62 -16.08 -9.84 -9.62
N LYS A 63 -16.97 -10.55 -8.91
CA LYS A 63 -18.40 -10.24 -8.88
C LYS A 63 -18.73 -8.92 -8.17
N ARG A 64 -17.92 -8.54 -7.17
CA ARG A 64 -18.10 -7.28 -6.43
C ARG A 64 -17.65 -6.05 -7.21
N PHE A 65 -16.92 -6.19 -8.32
CA PHE A 65 -16.61 -5.06 -9.20
C PHE A 65 -17.84 -4.60 -10.00
N PHE A 66 -18.83 -5.46 -10.25
CA PHE A 66 -20.05 -5.07 -10.95
C PHE A 66 -21.04 -4.36 -9.99
N GLN A 67 -20.79 -3.08 -9.73
CA GLN A 67 -21.60 -2.22 -8.84
C GLN A 67 -22.30 -1.10 -9.59
N SER A 68 -23.12 -0.35 -8.85
CA SER A 68 -23.79 0.86 -9.34
C SER A 68 -22.79 1.96 -9.69
N TRP A 69 -23.24 2.91 -10.53
CA TRP A 69 -22.43 4.09 -10.89
C TRP A 69 -22.02 4.94 -9.68
N ASP A 70 -22.90 5.03 -8.67
CA ASP A 70 -22.62 5.73 -7.41
C ASP A 70 -21.39 5.17 -6.67
N PHE A 71 -21.20 3.84 -6.69
CA PHE A 71 -20.00 3.21 -6.12
C PHE A 71 -18.72 3.70 -6.81
N TYR A 72 -18.71 3.74 -8.13
CA TYR A 72 -17.56 4.19 -8.91
C TYR A 72 -17.25 5.68 -8.69
N LEU A 73 -18.27 6.52 -8.57
CA LEU A 73 -18.07 7.94 -8.25
C LEU A 73 -17.48 8.14 -6.85
N LYS A 74 -17.91 7.35 -5.86
CA LYS A 74 -17.31 7.37 -4.51
C LYS A 74 -15.87 6.89 -4.53
N LEU A 75 -15.57 5.82 -5.26
CA LEU A 75 -14.20 5.32 -5.44
C LEU A 75 -13.31 6.37 -6.11
N PHE A 76 -13.81 7.04 -7.15
CA PHE A 76 -13.11 8.12 -7.83
C PHE A 76 -12.81 9.29 -6.88
N ILE A 77 -13.78 9.69 -6.06
CA ILE A 77 -13.59 10.76 -5.07
C ILE A 77 -12.60 10.36 -3.97
N ALA A 78 -12.59 9.10 -3.53
CA ALA A 78 -11.58 8.60 -2.62
C ALA A 78 -10.17 8.63 -3.25
N PHE A 79 -10.07 8.36 -4.55
CA PHE A 79 -8.80 8.38 -5.27
C PHE A 79 -8.25 9.81 -5.50
N LEU A 80 -9.11 10.82 -5.68
CA LEU A 80 -8.72 12.17 -6.07
C LEU A 80 -7.64 12.83 -5.16
N PRO A 81 -7.77 12.86 -3.81
CA PRO A 81 -6.75 13.46 -2.96
C PRO A 81 -5.37 12.82 -3.17
N ALA A 82 -5.34 11.49 -3.24
CA ALA A 82 -4.11 10.75 -3.45
C ALA A 82 -3.53 10.99 -4.86
N ALA A 83 -4.36 11.05 -5.89
CA ALA A 83 -3.91 11.38 -7.24
C ALA A 83 -3.28 12.77 -7.31
N ILE A 84 -3.94 13.77 -6.72
CA ILE A 84 -3.49 15.16 -6.75
C ILE A 84 -2.19 15.32 -5.96
N ILE A 85 -2.15 14.87 -4.71
CA ILE A 85 -0.96 15.01 -3.86
C ILE A 85 0.20 14.17 -4.41
N GLY A 86 -0.07 12.96 -4.89
CA GLY A 86 0.96 12.10 -5.48
C GLY A 86 1.61 12.73 -6.70
N LEU A 87 0.84 13.37 -7.58
CA LEU A 87 1.38 14.07 -8.75
C LEU A 87 2.13 15.35 -8.37
N LEU A 88 1.65 16.10 -7.36
CA LEU A 88 2.29 17.35 -6.93
C LEU A 88 3.62 17.13 -6.20
N PHE A 89 3.79 15.99 -5.52
CA PHE A 89 4.95 15.70 -4.67
C PHE A 89 5.76 14.48 -5.14
N ILE A 90 5.65 14.10 -6.41
CA ILE A 90 6.31 12.91 -6.96
C ILE A 90 7.82 12.87 -6.66
N ASP A 91 8.54 13.96 -6.93
CA ASP A 91 9.99 14.05 -6.72
C ASP A 91 10.37 13.88 -5.23
N TYR A 92 9.51 14.39 -4.33
CA TYR A 92 9.73 14.29 -2.89
C TYR A 92 9.44 12.87 -2.38
N ILE A 93 8.38 12.24 -2.89
CA ILE A 93 8.04 10.85 -2.55
C ILE A 93 9.14 9.91 -3.02
N ASP A 94 9.65 10.10 -4.23
CA ASP A 94 10.75 9.30 -4.79
C ASP A 94 12.02 9.46 -3.95
N ALA A 95 12.37 10.69 -3.56
CA ALA A 95 13.51 10.93 -2.67
C ALA A 95 13.37 10.24 -1.29
N LEU A 96 12.15 10.18 -0.74
CA LEU A 96 11.89 9.43 0.49
C LEU A 96 11.97 7.91 0.26
N LEU A 97 11.55 7.40 -0.89
CA LEU A 97 11.54 5.95 -1.20
C LEU A 97 12.96 5.39 -1.26
N GLU A 98 13.91 6.19 -1.73
CA GLU A 98 15.32 5.83 -1.75
C GLU A 98 15.98 5.84 -0.37
N SER A 99 15.33 6.44 0.63
CA SER A 99 15.83 6.46 2.01
C SER A 99 15.38 5.23 2.80
N VAL A 100 16.27 4.24 2.87
CA VAL A 100 16.10 3.04 3.71
C VAL A 100 15.80 3.41 5.18
N LEU A 101 16.39 4.50 5.67
CA LEU A 101 16.16 4.98 7.03
C LEU A 101 14.72 5.44 7.24
N VAL A 102 14.14 6.18 6.29
CA VAL A 102 12.72 6.62 6.37
C VAL A 102 11.81 5.41 6.42
N VAL A 103 12.03 4.45 5.53
CA VAL A 103 11.23 3.21 5.48
C VAL A 103 11.32 2.44 6.80
N ALA A 104 12.54 2.28 7.35
CA ALA A 104 12.76 1.58 8.61
C ALA A 104 12.05 2.27 9.79
N ILE A 105 12.14 3.60 9.89
CA ILE A 105 11.43 4.37 10.92
C ILE A 105 9.93 4.18 10.79
N MET A 106 9.38 4.27 9.57
CA MET A 106 7.95 4.13 9.34
C MET A 106 7.43 2.72 9.62
N LEU A 107 8.22 1.67 9.37
CA LEU A 107 7.88 0.31 9.79
C LEU A 107 7.73 0.20 11.31
N VAL A 108 8.68 0.78 12.07
CA VAL A 108 8.63 0.77 13.54
C VAL A 108 7.43 1.58 14.03
N VAL A 109 7.24 2.79 13.50
CA VAL A 109 6.12 3.67 13.87
C VAL A 109 4.78 3.00 13.55
N GLY A 110 4.65 2.39 12.36
CA GLY A 110 3.45 1.64 11.95
C GLY A 110 3.19 0.44 12.86
N GLY A 111 4.22 -0.32 13.21
CA GLY A 111 4.11 -1.43 14.15
C GLY A 111 3.64 -0.98 15.54
N VAL A 112 4.21 0.10 16.07
CA VAL A 112 3.78 0.69 17.34
C VAL A 112 2.34 1.19 17.25
N PHE A 113 1.97 1.87 16.17
CA PHE A 113 0.61 2.34 15.93
C PHE A 113 -0.41 1.19 15.96
N MET A 114 -0.11 0.07 15.29
CA MET A 114 -0.98 -1.11 15.25
C MET A 114 -1.22 -1.74 16.63
N LEU A 115 -0.28 -1.64 17.58
CA LEU A 115 -0.48 -2.14 18.96
C LEU A 115 -1.61 -1.40 19.70
N PHE A 116 -1.93 -0.18 19.30
CA PHE A 116 -2.92 0.67 19.96
C PHE A 116 -4.20 0.87 19.13
N VAL A 117 -4.20 0.50 17.85
CA VAL A 117 -5.32 0.74 16.92
C VAL A 117 -6.62 0.10 17.41
N ASP A 118 -6.56 -1.13 17.90
CA ASP A 118 -7.74 -1.87 18.39
C ASP A 118 -8.41 -1.18 19.58
N LYS A 119 -7.62 -0.52 20.44
CA LYS A 119 -8.14 0.21 21.60
C LYS A 119 -8.85 1.50 21.19
N TRP A 120 -8.44 2.12 20.09
CA TRP A 120 -8.99 3.38 19.61
C TRP A 120 -10.26 3.19 18.77
N PHE A 121 -10.35 2.08 18.04
CA PHE A 121 -11.47 1.78 17.13
C PHE A 121 -12.43 0.70 17.65
N ASN A 122 -12.43 0.45 18.95
CA ASN A 122 -13.17 -0.63 19.62
C ASN A 122 -14.72 -0.49 19.61
N LYS A 123 -15.27 0.37 18.75
CA LYS A 123 -16.72 0.55 18.58
C LYS A 123 -17.13 -0.01 17.23
N PRO A 124 -17.95 -1.08 17.18
CA PRO A 124 -18.44 -1.60 15.91
C PRO A 124 -19.23 -0.51 15.19
N VAL A 125 -18.77 -0.15 13.98
CA VAL A 125 -19.48 0.81 13.14
C VAL A 125 -20.75 0.14 12.63
N THR A 126 -21.91 0.53 13.17
CA THR A 126 -23.23 -0.05 12.88
C THR A 126 -23.71 0.19 11.45
N ASN A 127 -23.15 1.19 10.74
CA ASN A 127 -23.45 1.42 9.33
C ASN A 127 -22.19 1.34 8.47
N GLN A 128 -22.09 0.28 7.68
CA GLN A 128 -20.97 0.03 6.77
C GLN A 128 -21.11 0.76 5.43
N GLU A 129 -22.22 1.47 5.19
CA GLU A 129 -22.39 2.25 3.98
C GLU A 129 -21.36 3.37 3.89
N ILE A 130 -20.65 3.42 2.77
CA ILE A 130 -19.70 4.48 2.47
C ILE A 130 -20.48 5.62 1.80
N GLY A 131 -20.68 6.70 2.56
CA GLY A 131 -21.14 7.97 2.01
C GLY A 131 -19.98 8.78 1.41
N TRP A 132 -20.32 9.80 0.62
CA TRP A 132 -19.36 10.70 -0.05
C TRP A 132 -18.32 11.33 0.90
N LYS A 133 -18.77 11.78 2.08
CA LYS A 133 -17.87 12.35 3.10
C LYS A 133 -16.86 11.32 3.63
N ARG A 134 -17.26 10.05 3.75
CA ARG A 134 -16.39 8.97 4.22
C ARG A 134 -15.38 8.59 3.14
N ALA A 135 -15.83 8.50 1.88
CA ALA A 135 -14.96 8.26 0.72
C ALA A 135 -13.84 9.32 0.63
N LEU A 136 -14.19 10.60 0.73
CA LEU A 136 -13.20 11.68 0.69
C LEU A 136 -12.21 11.62 1.88
N LYS A 137 -12.69 11.30 3.09
CA LYS A 137 -11.81 11.10 4.26
C LYS A 137 -10.82 9.96 4.03
N ILE A 138 -11.27 8.83 3.49
CA ILE A 138 -10.39 7.71 3.13
C ILE A 138 -9.31 8.18 2.16
N GLY A 139 -9.66 8.99 1.16
CA GLY A 139 -8.70 9.56 0.22
C GLY A 139 -7.62 10.42 0.88
N PHE A 140 -7.99 11.26 1.85
CA PHE A 140 -7.00 12.01 2.63
C PHE A 140 -6.10 11.11 3.48
N TRP A 141 -6.66 10.06 4.09
CA TRP A 141 -5.86 9.06 4.80
C TRP A 141 -4.90 8.31 3.86
N GLN A 142 -5.31 8.00 2.63
CA GLN A 142 -4.44 7.41 1.60
C GLN A 142 -3.21 8.27 1.28
N CYS A 143 -3.30 9.60 1.46
CA CYS A 143 -2.15 10.47 1.23
C CYS A 143 -1.03 10.22 2.24
N ILE A 144 -1.34 9.73 3.45
CA ILE A 144 -0.32 9.33 4.43
C ILE A 144 0.47 8.11 3.94
N ALA A 145 -0.16 7.24 3.13
CA ALA A 145 0.50 6.08 2.54
C ALA A 145 1.53 6.45 1.45
N MET A 146 1.63 7.72 1.07
CA MET A 146 2.72 8.19 0.21
C MET A 146 4.05 8.30 0.95
N ILE A 147 4.03 8.31 2.29
CA ILE A 147 5.26 8.24 3.08
C ILE A 147 5.77 6.79 3.01
N PRO A 148 6.97 6.55 2.47
CA PRO A 148 7.53 5.21 2.32
C PRO A 148 7.61 4.45 3.63
N GLY A 149 7.17 3.20 3.64
CA GLY A 149 7.07 2.36 4.84
C GLY A 149 5.72 2.46 5.57
N VAL A 150 4.85 3.42 5.21
CA VAL A 150 3.44 3.39 5.62
C VAL A 150 2.69 2.38 4.74
N SER A 151 2.02 1.41 5.36
CA SER A 151 1.16 0.49 4.63
C SER A 151 -0.11 1.20 4.14
N ARG A 152 -0.41 1.15 2.84
CA ARG A 152 -1.66 1.70 2.30
C ARG A 152 -2.89 1.05 2.93
N SER A 153 -2.85 -0.27 3.10
CA SER A 153 -3.86 -1.08 3.79
C SER A 153 -4.02 -0.76 5.27
N MET A 154 -3.03 -0.12 5.91
CA MET A 154 -3.14 0.39 7.29
C MET A 154 -3.76 1.78 7.30
N ALA A 155 -3.45 2.61 6.30
CA ALA A 155 -3.97 3.96 6.22
C ALA A 155 -5.49 4.00 5.90
N THR A 156 -6.02 2.98 5.20
CA THR A 156 -7.42 2.94 4.72
C THR A 156 -8.27 1.89 5.39
#